data_AF-A0A0F9A8U3-F1
#
_entry.id   AF-A0A0F9A8U3-F1
#
_cell.length_a   1.000
_cell.length_b   1.000
_cell.length_c   1.000
_cell.angle_alpha   90.00
_cell.angle_beta   90.00
_cell.angle_gamma   90.00
#
_symmetry.space_group_name_H-M   'P 1'
#
loop_
_entity.id
_entity.type
_entity.pdbx_description
1 polymer ?
#
loop_
_entity_poly.entity_id
_entity_poly.type
_entity_poly.pdbx_seq_one_letter_code
_entity_poly.pdbx_strand_id
1 'polypeptide(L)'
;MKMIAVINSSYLGMKPADRIYNLGVDKIAEYHRLRGDEVYAGPWVPMMLRTMDKFYFSVIFTWDIPEMIRQVQMVRAWGKEVEIGGPAATFMHTYIHTQTGIEPHYGLDDRFE
;
A
#
# COMPACT_ATOMS: atom_id res chain seq x y z
N MET A 1 -0.20 -17.97 -9.40
CA MET A 1 0.58 -16.76 -9.67
C MET A 1 -0.39 -15.60 -9.70
N LYS A 2 -0.25 -14.66 -8.76
CA LYS A 2 -1.02 -13.41 -8.73
C LYS A 2 -0.14 -12.23 -9.17
N MET A 3 -0.75 -11.18 -9.68
CA MET A 3 -0.10 -9.88 -9.89
C MET A 3 -0.37 -8.97 -8.68
N ILE A 4 0.68 -8.57 -7.99
CA ILE A 4 0.63 -7.85 -6.71
C ILE A 4 1.19 -6.45 -6.89
N ALA A 5 0.46 -5.45 -6.43
CA ALA A 5 0.93 -4.09 -6.31
C ALA A 5 1.19 -3.74 -4.85
N VAL A 6 2.41 -3.31 -4.53
CA VAL A 6 2.80 -2.82 -3.21
C VAL A 6 3.14 -1.35 -3.34
N ILE A 7 2.23 -0.50 -2.87
CA ILE A 7 2.28 0.94 -3.07
C ILE A 7 2.94 1.60 -1.88
N ASN A 8 4.09 2.22 -2.13
CA ASN A 8 4.64 3.19 -1.20
C ASN A 8 3.79 4.46 -1.27
N SER A 9 2.99 4.71 -0.25
CA SER A 9 2.07 5.84 -0.18
C SER A 9 2.70 7.07 0.47
N SER A 10 3.98 7.01 0.84
CA SER A 10 4.68 8.13 1.48
C SER A 10 5.61 8.86 0.55
N TYR A 11 5.02 9.77 -0.22
CA TYR A 11 5.75 10.54 -1.23
C TYR A 11 5.28 11.99 -1.41
N LEU A 12 4.24 12.46 -0.72
CA LEU A 12 3.85 13.87 -0.85
C LEU A 12 4.97 14.77 -0.32
N GLY A 13 5.35 15.76 -1.13
CA GLY A 13 6.43 16.69 -0.81
C GLY A 13 7.83 16.22 -1.20
N MET A 14 7.98 15.03 -1.78
CA MET A 14 9.26 14.56 -2.32
C MET A 14 9.59 15.23 -3.66
N LYS A 15 10.88 15.51 -3.88
CA LYS A 15 11.36 15.92 -5.20
C LYS A 15 11.48 14.70 -6.12
N PRO A 16 11.41 14.88 -7.45
CA PRO A 16 11.80 13.84 -8.38
C PRO A 16 13.20 13.29 -8.01
N ALA A 17 13.33 11.97 -7.95
CA ALA A 17 14.51 11.20 -7.53
C ALA A 17 14.78 11.06 -6.02
N ASP A 18 14.03 11.74 -5.14
CA ASP A 18 14.09 11.41 -3.70
C ASP A 18 13.59 9.97 -3.50
N ARG A 19 14.18 9.25 -2.54
CA ARG A 19 13.72 7.91 -2.14
C ARG A 19 13.39 7.93 -0.65
N ILE A 20 12.10 7.79 -0.33
CA ILE A 20 11.67 7.49 1.03
C ILE A 20 11.66 5.98 1.17
N TYR A 21 12.54 5.50 2.03
CA TYR A 21 12.63 4.09 2.36
C TYR A 21 11.39 3.68 3.17
N ASN A 22 10.67 2.68 2.67
CA ASN A 22 9.49 2.12 3.32
C ASN A 22 9.72 0.61 3.47
N LEU A 23 10.30 0.21 4.60
CA LEU A 23 10.67 -1.19 4.88
C LEU A 23 9.48 -2.16 4.70
N GLY A 24 8.27 -1.74 5.05
CA GLY A 24 7.08 -2.56 4.89
C GLY A 24 6.80 -2.91 3.43
N VAL A 25 7.04 -1.96 2.50
CA VAL A 25 6.88 -2.21 1.05
C VAL A 25 7.85 -3.28 0.59
N ASP A 26 9.11 -3.20 1.00
CA ASP A 26 10.14 -4.14 0.57
C ASP A 26 9.89 -5.55 1.12
N LYS A 27 9.49 -5.66 2.41
CA LYS A 27 9.15 -6.94 3.03
C LYS A 27 7.96 -7.64 2.35
N ILE A 28 6.88 -6.91 2.11
CA ILE A 28 5.70 -7.45 1.40
C ILE A 28 6.07 -7.88 -0.02
N ALA A 29 6.85 -7.04 -0.72
CA ALA A 29 7.28 -7.34 -2.07
C ALA A 29 8.13 -8.62 -2.12
N GLU A 30 9.08 -8.76 -1.20
CA GLU A 30 9.95 -9.94 -1.13
C GLU A 30 9.17 -11.21 -0.80
N TYR A 31 8.26 -11.15 0.18
CA TYR A 31 7.37 -12.26 0.52
C TYR A 31 6.62 -12.79 -0.71
N HIS A 32 6.04 -11.91 -1.53
CA HIS A 32 5.31 -12.31 -2.73
C HIS A 32 6.24 -12.85 -3.82
N ARG A 33 7.42 -12.24 -4.02
CA ARG A 33 8.41 -12.74 -4.98
C ARG A 33 8.87 -14.16 -4.64
N LEU A 34 9.14 -14.45 -3.37
CA LEU A 34 9.56 -15.79 -2.92
C LEU A 34 8.49 -16.86 -3.15
N ARG A 35 7.22 -16.45 -3.27
CA ARG A 35 6.08 -17.33 -3.57
C ARG A 35 5.81 -17.48 -5.09
N GLY A 36 6.60 -16.80 -5.92
CA GLY A 36 6.45 -16.80 -7.38
C GLY A 36 5.31 -15.91 -7.89
N ASP A 37 4.88 -14.92 -7.11
CA ASP A 37 3.95 -13.90 -7.60
C ASP A 37 4.70 -12.80 -8.40
N GLU A 38 4.01 -12.16 -9.34
CA GLU A 38 4.54 -11.00 -10.05
C GLU A 38 4.30 -9.75 -9.22
N VAL A 39 5.34 -8.95 -8.96
CA VAL A 39 5.27 -7.84 -8.01
C VAL A 39 5.68 -6.51 -8.62
N TYR A 40 4.78 -5.54 -8.58
CA TYR A 40 5.11 -4.12 -8.68
C TYR A 40 5.28 -3.53 -7.27
N ALA A 41 6.43 -2.90 -6.99
CA ALA A 41 6.67 -2.19 -5.73
C ALA A 41 7.16 -0.78 -6.03
N GLY A 42 6.42 0.25 -5.59
CA GLY A 42 6.76 1.62 -5.95
C GLY A 42 5.65 2.64 -5.73
N PRO A 43 5.75 3.83 -6.34
CA PRO A 43 4.75 4.88 -6.23
C PRO A 43 3.45 4.52 -6.96
N TRP A 44 2.40 5.31 -6.73
CA TRP A 44 1.12 5.14 -7.38
C TRP A 44 1.17 5.48 -8.90
N VAL A 45 0.88 4.49 -9.76
CA VAL A 45 0.86 4.64 -11.24
C VAL A 45 -0.40 4.01 -11.86
N PRO A 46 -1.57 4.67 -11.75
CA PRO A 46 -2.89 4.02 -11.89
C PRO A 46 -3.13 3.31 -13.23
N MET A 47 -2.63 3.86 -14.33
CA MET A 47 -2.82 3.27 -15.66
C MET A 47 -2.11 1.92 -15.81
N MET A 48 -0.94 1.76 -15.18
CA MET A 48 -0.15 0.53 -15.26
C MET A 48 -0.61 -0.53 -14.25
N LEU A 49 -1.32 -0.12 -13.20
CA LEU A 49 -1.68 -1.01 -12.09
C LEU A 49 -3.07 -1.64 -12.23
N ARG A 50 -3.89 -1.24 -13.21
CA ARG A 50 -5.28 -1.69 -13.32
C ARG A 50 -5.42 -3.22 -13.51
N THR A 51 -4.40 -3.86 -14.06
CA THR A 51 -4.36 -5.31 -14.28
C THR A 51 -4.03 -6.11 -13.02
N MET A 52 -3.51 -5.48 -11.97
CA MET A 52 -3.10 -6.14 -10.72
C MET A 52 -4.29 -6.78 -10.02
N ASP A 53 -4.06 -7.88 -9.30
CA ASP A 53 -5.09 -8.65 -8.59
C ASP A 53 -5.32 -8.13 -7.18
N LYS A 54 -4.23 -7.77 -6.50
CA LYS A 54 -4.22 -7.33 -5.10
C LYS A 54 -3.29 -6.13 -4.89
N PHE A 55 -3.71 -5.25 -3.99
CA PHE A 55 -2.98 -4.06 -3.61
C PHE A 55 -2.67 -4.05 -2.13
N TYR A 56 -1.44 -3.67 -1.81
CA TYR A 56 -1.00 -3.29 -0.48
C TYR A 56 -0.68 -1.79 -0.51
N PHE A 57 -1.19 -1.03 0.46
CA PHE A 57 -0.82 0.37 0.65
C PHE A 57 -0.08 0.51 1.97
N SER A 58 1.19 0.92 1.91
CA SER A 58 1.97 1.26 3.11
C SER A 58 2.17 2.75 3.20
N VAL A 59 1.76 3.35 4.33
CA VAL A 59 1.88 4.80 4.59
C VAL A 59 2.63 5.07 5.89
N ILE A 60 3.68 5.88 5.80
CA ILE A 60 4.56 6.24 6.91
C ILE A 60 4.09 7.52 7.61
N PHE A 61 3.59 8.50 6.86
CA PHE A 61 3.24 9.81 7.40
C PHE A 61 1.74 10.10 7.30
N THR A 62 1.20 10.77 8.31
CA THR A 62 -0.24 11.02 8.42
C THR A 62 -0.78 11.99 7.37
N TRP A 63 0.06 12.92 6.87
CA TRP A 63 -0.33 13.84 5.80
C TRP A 63 -0.52 13.18 4.43
N ASP A 64 0.03 11.97 4.23
CA ASP A 64 -0.16 11.19 3.00
C ASP A 64 -1.51 10.44 2.97
N ILE A 65 -2.17 10.29 4.13
CA ILE A 65 -3.37 9.47 4.28
C ILE A 65 -4.53 9.90 3.36
N PRO A 66 -4.87 11.19 3.22
CA PRO A 66 -5.99 11.59 2.36
C PRO A 66 -5.81 11.14 0.89
N GLU A 67 -4.58 11.22 0.38
CA GLU A 67 -4.28 10.81 -0.99
C GLU A 67 -4.24 9.28 -1.12
N MET A 68 -3.70 8.56 -0.12
CA MET A 68 -3.79 7.11 -0.04
C MET A 68 -5.25 6.64 -0.02
N ILE A 69 -6.15 7.27 0.76
CA ILE A 69 -7.58 6.94 0.81
C ILE A 69 -8.22 7.07 -0.58
N ARG A 70 -7.91 8.14 -1.31
CA ARG A 70 -8.40 8.36 -2.67
C ARG A 70 -7.98 7.21 -3.61
N GLN A 71 -6.74 6.75 -3.50
CA GLN A 71 -6.22 5.63 -4.30
C GLN A 71 -6.88 4.30 -3.91
N VAL A 72 -7.01 4.04 -2.61
CA VAL A 72 -7.70 2.86 -2.07
C VAL A 72 -9.14 2.79 -2.58
N GLN A 73 -9.90 3.88 -2.52
CA GLN A 73 -11.27 3.93 -3.01
C GLN A 73 -11.35 3.64 -4.52
N MET A 74 -10.38 4.12 -5.30
CA MET A 74 -10.31 3.82 -6.73
C MET A 74 -10.03 2.34 -7.00
N VAL A 75 -9.11 1.72 -6.25
CA VAL A 75 -8.81 0.29 -6.34
C VAL A 75 -10.01 -0.57 -5.93
N ARG A 76 -10.74 -0.16 -4.88
CA ARG A 76 -12.00 -0.80 -4.49
C ARG A 76 -13.06 -0.70 -5.58
N ALA A 77 -13.17 0.44 -6.26
CA ALA A 77 -14.08 0.61 -7.39
C ALA A 77 -13.71 -0.28 -8.59
N TRP A 78 -12.45 -0.71 -8.69
CA TRP A 78 -12.02 -1.74 -9.66
C TRP A 78 -12.32 -3.17 -9.20
N GLY A 79 -12.91 -3.37 -8.02
CA GLY A 79 -13.23 -4.68 -7.45
C GLY A 79 -12.00 -5.49 -7.01
N LYS A 80 -10.89 -4.82 -6.69
CA LYS A 80 -9.62 -5.47 -6.33
C LYS A 80 -9.48 -5.64 -4.81
N GLU A 81 -8.69 -6.63 -4.41
CA GLU A 81 -8.35 -6.87 -3.01
C GLU A 81 -7.38 -5.79 -2.51
N VAL A 82 -7.62 -5.26 -1.30
CA VAL A 82 -6.83 -4.17 -0.73
C VAL A 82 -6.48 -4.47 0.72
N GLU A 83 -5.21 -4.31 1.06
CA GLU A 83 -4.71 -4.25 2.44
C GLU A 83 -3.98 -2.92 2.69
N ILE A 84 -4.07 -2.40 3.92
CA ILE A 84 -3.49 -1.12 4.31
C ILE A 84 -2.60 -1.35 5.55
N GLY A 85 -1.43 -0.74 5.59
CA GLY A 85 -0.52 -0.81 6.73
C GLY A 85 0.45 0.37 6.79
N GLY A 86 1.45 0.22 7.66
CA GLY A 86 2.44 1.27 7.95
C GLY A 86 2.07 2.09 9.19
N PRO A 87 3.06 2.80 9.78
CA PRO A 87 2.92 3.40 11.10
C PRO A 87 1.83 4.49 11.15
N ALA A 88 1.68 5.29 10.09
CA ALA A 88 0.61 6.27 10.04
C ALA A 88 -0.77 5.61 9.94
N ALA A 89 -0.87 4.49 9.23
CA ALA A 89 -2.13 3.75 9.15
C ALA A 89 -2.53 3.13 10.49
N THR A 90 -1.55 2.58 11.21
CA THR A 90 -1.74 2.10 12.58
C THR A 90 -2.21 3.22 13.51
N PHE A 91 -1.58 4.40 13.46
CA PHE A 91 -1.95 5.52 14.31
C PHE A 91 -3.34 6.10 13.98
N MET A 92 -3.68 6.18 12.69
CA MET A 92 -4.93 6.77 12.19
C MET A 92 -5.99 5.72 11.82
N HIS A 93 -5.94 4.53 12.42
CA HIS A 93 -6.72 3.37 11.98
C HIS A 93 -8.24 3.64 11.96
N THR A 94 -8.80 4.27 13.00
CA THR A 94 -10.23 4.63 13.06
C THR A 94 -10.66 5.55 11.92
N TYR A 95 -9.82 6.52 11.56
CA TYR A 95 -10.11 7.44 10.46
C TYR A 95 -10.10 6.69 9.12
N ILE A 96 -9.07 5.88 8.87
CA ILE A 96 -8.97 5.09 7.63
C ILE A 96 -10.12 4.11 7.51
N HIS A 97 -10.46 3.39 8.58
CA HIS A 97 -11.61 2.49 8.61
C HIS A 97 -12.90 3.24 8.27
N THR A 98 -13.14 4.39 8.88
CA THR A 98 -14.35 5.20 8.62
C THR A 98 -14.45 5.62 7.15
N GLN A 99 -13.33 5.95 6.51
CA GLN A 99 -13.31 6.45 5.12
C GLN A 99 -13.29 5.34 4.06
N THR A 100 -12.82 4.14 4.40
CA THR A 100 -12.54 3.07 3.43
C THR A 100 -13.28 1.77 3.73
N GLY A 101 -13.75 1.56 4.96
CA GLY A 101 -14.28 0.29 5.46
C GLY A 101 -13.22 -0.80 5.65
N ILE A 102 -11.94 -0.49 5.45
CA ILE A 102 -10.82 -1.43 5.60
C ILE A 102 -10.17 -1.18 6.96
N GLU A 103 -9.99 -2.23 7.74
CA GLU A 103 -9.18 -2.15 8.95
C GLU A 103 -7.70 -2.23 8.56
N PRO A 104 -6.88 -1.21 8.86
CA PRO A 104 -5.45 -1.30 8.63
C PRO A 104 -4.82 -2.37 9.52
N HIS A 105 -3.76 -3.01 9.02
CA HIS A 105 -2.96 -3.92 9.84
C HIS A 105 -2.29 -3.15 10.99
N TYR A 106 -2.36 -3.73 12.19
CA TYR A 106 -1.77 -3.16 13.41
C TYR A 106 -0.49 -3.91 13.78
N GLY A 107 0.62 -3.17 13.90
CA GLY A 107 1.90 -3.72 14.32
C GLY A 107 2.63 -4.49 13.21
N LEU A 108 3.41 -5.49 13.60
CA LEU A 108 4.14 -6.37 12.68
C LEU A 108 3.20 -7.43 12.11
N ASP A 109 3.51 -7.90 10.91
CA ASP A 109 2.76 -8.96 10.23
C ASP A 109 3.68 -10.15 10.01
N ASP A 110 3.41 -11.25 10.73
CA ASP A 110 4.23 -12.46 10.69
C ASP A 110 4.34 -13.09 9.29
N ARG A 111 3.48 -12.70 8.34
CA ARG A 111 3.62 -13.14 6.94
C ARG A 111 4.88 -12.59 6.28
N PHE A 112 5.34 -11.41 6.68
CA PHE A 112 6.38 -10.66 5.98
C PHE A 112 7.70 -10.53 6.76
N GLU A 113 7.81 -11.21 7.90
CA GLU A 113 9.03 -11.33 8.72
C GLU A 113 9.82 -12.59 8.35
#